data_AF-A0A7C3TC61-F1
#
_entry.id   AF-A0A7C3TC61-F1
#
_cell.length_a   1.000
_cell.length_b   1.000
_cell.length_c   1.000
_cell.angle_alpha   90.00
_cell.angle_beta   90.00
_cell.angle_gamma   90.00
#
_symmetry.space_group_name_H-M   'P 1'
#
loop_
_entity.id
_entity.type
_entity.pdbx_description
1 polymer ?
#
loop_
_entity_poly.entity_id
_entity_poly.type
_entity_poly.pdbx_seq_one_letter_code
_entity_poly.pdbx_strand_id
1 'polypeptide(L)'
;MEVSRVSSFQSHQIRNIALVGHRSSGKTTLAEACLFVTGAIGRLGSVDAGTATTDFVPEETERKLSISPALCYVTHGGTKINIIDTPGYAEFYSEVVPCLWVADTAVLLLDGVAGVEVHSRKVYSAAVGRKLPVVAMVTKLDKEHSSFDKAVESLSTLPGCKAVRVQLPIGSEENFRGVVDLL
;
A
#
# COMPACT_ATOMS: atom_id res chain seq x y z
N MET A 1 -4.23 -18.94 -35.59
CA MET A 1 -3.39 -18.43 -34.48
C MET A 1 -3.60 -16.94 -34.41
N GLU A 2 -4.54 -16.48 -33.59
CA GLU A 2 -4.62 -15.06 -33.24
C GLU A 2 -3.40 -14.73 -32.38
N VAL A 3 -2.52 -13.90 -32.92
CA VAL A 3 -1.48 -13.24 -32.14
C VAL A 3 -2.24 -12.35 -31.14
N SER A 4 -2.22 -12.73 -29.86
CA SER A 4 -2.77 -11.91 -28.79
C SER A 4 -2.14 -10.52 -28.92
N ARG A 5 -2.98 -9.50 -29.13
CA ARG A 5 -2.52 -8.10 -29.19
C ARG A 5 -1.75 -7.84 -27.90
N VAL A 6 -0.44 -7.58 -28.02
CA VAL A 6 0.32 -6.97 -26.94
C VAL A 6 -0.41 -5.66 -26.62
N SER A 7 -1.01 -5.57 -25.45
CA SER A 7 -1.63 -4.35 -24.97
C SER A 7 -0.52 -3.31 -24.80
N SER A 8 -0.38 -2.43 -25.80
CA SER A 8 0.54 -1.30 -25.71
C SER A 8 -0.10 -0.21 -24.86
N PHE A 9 0.52 0.10 -23.72
CA PHE A 9 0.14 1.24 -22.91
C PHE A 9 0.94 2.46 -23.36
N GLN A 10 0.27 3.59 -23.57
CA GLN A 10 0.97 4.85 -23.73
C GLN A 10 1.52 5.33 -22.39
N SER A 11 2.57 6.16 -22.41
CA SER A 11 3.23 6.65 -21.19
C SER A 11 2.26 7.32 -20.21
N HIS A 12 1.27 8.06 -20.71
CA HIS A 12 0.27 8.74 -19.86
C HIS A 12 -0.71 7.77 -19.18
N GLN A 13 -0.80 6.52 -19.64
CA GLN A 13 -1.65 5.45 -19.10
C GLN A 13 -0.91 4.55 -18.10
N ILE A 14 0.32 4.91 -17.72
CA ILE A 14 1.12 4.17 -16.74
C ILE A 14 1.17 4.97 -15.45
N ARG A 15 1.00 4.28 -14.32
CA ARG A 15 1.20 4.84 -12.98
C ARG A 15 2.08 3.89 -12.17
N ASN A 16 3.11 4.42 -11.55
CA ASN A 16 3.98 3.70 -10.64
C ASN A 16 3.65 4.14 -9.21
N ILE A 17 3.20 3.21 -8.37
CA ILE A 17 2.91 3.48 -6.96
C ILE A 17 3.85 2.69 -6.07
N ALA A 18 4.32 3.30 -5.00
CA ALA A 18 5.07 2.62 -3.94
C ALA A 18 4.20 2.51 -2.68
N LEU A 19 3.97 1.29 -2.20
CA LEU A 19 3.25 1.05 -0.95
C LEU A 19 4.24 1.20 0.21
N VAL A 20 4.05 2.19 1.07
CA VAL A 20 4.96 2.50 2.18
C VAL A 20 4.22 2.58 3.50
N GLY A 21 4.93 2.37 4.62
CA GLY A 21 4.36 2.40 5.97
C GLY A 21 5.07 1.43 6.89
N HIS A 22 4.73 1.46 8.18
CA HIS A 22 5.36 0.61 9.20
C HIS A 22 5.13 -0.90 8.96
N ARG A 23 5.85 -1.75 9.72
CA ARG A 23 5.69 -3.22 9.67
C ARG A 23 4.24 -3.61 9.91
N SER A 24 3.74 -4.57 9.14
CA SER A 24 2.37 -5.06 9.28
C SER A 24 1.27 -4.01 9.02
N SER A 25 1.53 -2.87 8.36
CA SER A 25 0.50 -1.89 7.97
C SER A 25 -0.44 -2.40 6.86
N GLY A 26 -0.20 -3.60 6.31
CA GLY A 26 -1.02 -4.22 5.26
C GLY A 26 -0.57 -3.94 3.83
N LYS A 27 0.70 -3.55 3.59
CA LYS A 27 1.23 -3.24 2.23
C LYS A 27 1.08 -4.43 1.28
N THR A 28 1.65 -5.57 1.65
CA THR A 28 1.60 -6.82 0.91
C THR A 28 0.16 -7.33 0.74
N THR A 29 -0.66 -7.22 1.80
CA THR A 29 -2.09 -7.55 1.73
C THR A 29 -2.86 -6.69 0.74
N LEU A 30 -2.55 -5.39 0.65
CA LEU A 30 -3.16 -4.49 -0.32
C LEU A 30 -2.72 -4.82 -1.75
N ALA A 31 -1.43 -5.09 -1.97
CA ALA A 31 -0.92 -5.52 -3.27
C ALA A 31 -1.63 -6.80 -3.75
N GLU A 32 -1.76 -7.80 -2.86
CA GLU A 32 -2.52 -9.02 -3.08
C GLU A 32 -3.99 -8.76 -3.44
N ALA A 33 -4.67 -7.92 -2.67
CA ALA A 33 -6.06 -7.56 -2.93
C ALA A 33 -6.22 -6.88 -4.29
N CYS A 34 -5.30 -6.00 -4.68
CA CYS A 34 -5.31 -5.39 -6.01
C CYS A 34 -5.15 -6.43 -7.12
N LEU A 35 -4.21 -7.37 -6.97
CA LEU A 35 -4.00 -8.46 -7.95
C LEU A 35 -5.25 -9.34 -8.07
N PHE A 36 -5.88 -9.68 -6.95
CA PHE A 36 -7.06 -10.55 -6.93
C PHE A 36 -8.29 -9.88 -7.52
N VAL A 37 -8.62 -8.66 -7.07
CA VAL A 37 -9.82 -7.92 -7.53
C VAL A 37 -9.74 -7.56 -9.02
N THR A 38 -8.52 -7.38 -9.56
CA THR A 38 -8.34 -7.10 -10.99
C THR A 38 -8.23 -8.37 -11.85
N GLY A 39 -8.28 -9.56 -11.23
CA GLY A 39 -8.20 -10.84 -11.93
C GLY A 39 -6.79 -11.21 -12.42
N ALA A 40 -5.75 -10.51 -11.96
CA ALA A 40 -4.36 -10.85 -12.28
C ALA A 40 -3.92 -12.17 -11.64
N ILE A 41 -4.52 -12.53 -10.50
CA ILE A 41 -4.37 -13.83 -9.83
C ILE A 41 -5.75 -14.46 -9.58
N GLY A 42 -5.83 -15.79 -9.65
CA GLY A 42 -7.09 -16.53 -9.50
C GLY A 42 -7.52 -16.79 -8.04
N ARG A 43 -6.65 -16.51 -7.07
CA ARG A 43 -6.90 -16.74 -5.64
C ARG A 43 -6.20 -15.67 -4.82
N LEU A 44 -6.87 -15.17 -3.78
CA LEU A 44 -6.30 -14.22 -2.83
C LEU A 44 -5.24 -14.92 -1.96
N GLY A 45 -4.01 -14.41 -1.99
CA GLY A 45 -2.92 -14.85 -1.14
C GLY A 45 -3.01 -14.29 0.29
N SER A 46 -2.17 -14.82 1.18
CA SER A 46 -2.06 -14.36 2.56
C SER A 46 -0.60 -14.41 2.99
N VAL A 47 -0.14 -13.32 3.61
CA VAL A 47 1.20 -13.20 4.23
C VAL A 47 1.32 -14.22 5.36
N ASP A 48 0.30 -14.35 6.20
CA ASP A 48 0.32 -15.27 7.35
C ASP A 48 0.42 -16.74 6.93
N ALA A 49 -0.15 -17.07 5.77
CA ALA A 49 -0.12 -18.40 5.19
C ALA A 49 1.09 -18.64 4.26
N GLY A 50 1.91 -17.61 4.01
CA GLY A 50 3.06 -17.71 3.11
C GLY A 50 2.68 -17.92 1.65
N THR A 51 1.49 -17.47 1.25
CA THR A 51 0.98 -17.63 -0.13
C THR A 51 0.78 -16.29 -0.83
N ALA A 52 1.35 -15.20 -0.29
CA ALA A 52 1.33 -13.90 -0.95
C ALA A 52 2.21 -13.96 -2.21
N THR A 53 1.73 -13.38 -3.31
CA THR A 53 2.45 -13.35 -4.59
C THR A 53 3.74 -12.56 -4.45
N THR A 54 3.76 -11.46 -3.69
CA THR A 54 4.93 -10.58 -3.62
C THR A 54 6.04 -11.04 -2.66
N ASP A 55 5.82 -12.09 -1.85
CA ASP A 55 6.83 -12.67 -0.97
C ASP A 55 7.50 -13.87 -1.66
N PHE A 56 8.55 -13.63 -2.44
CA PHE A 56 9.21 -14.67 -3.25
C PHE A 56 10.49 -15.24 -2.61
N VAL A 57 11.09 -14.51 -1.65
CA VAL A 57 12.30 -15.00 -0.97
C VAL A 57 11.86 -16.00 0.12
N PRO A 58 12.44 -17.21 0.18
CA PRO A 58 12.03 -18.22 1.17
C PRO A 58 12.03 -17.70 2.61
N GLU A 59 12.97 -16.81 2.91
CA GLU A 59 13.12 -16.19 4.23
C GLU A 59 12.03 -15.16 4.55
N GLU A 60 11.42 -14.52 3.55
CA GLU A 60 10.25 -13.66 3.72
C GLU A 60 9.04 -14.49 4.14
N THR A 61 8.86 -15.64 3.51
CA THR A 61 7.80 -16.61 3.85
C THR A 61 8.00 -17.23 5.23
N GLU A 62 9.24 -17.61 5.57
CA GLU A 62 9.57 -18.19 6.88
C GLU A 62 9.36 -17.18 8.02
N ARG A 63 9.81 -15.93 7.82
CA ARG A 63 9.76 -14.88 8.84
C ARG A 63 8.48 -14.05 8.79
N LYS A 64 7.62 -14.26 7.80
CA LYS A 64 6.36 -13.53 7.56
C LYS A 64 6.56 -12.01 7.51
N LEU A 65 7.62 -11.58 6.85
CA LEU A 65 7.96 -10.17 6.68
C LEU A 65 8.66 -9.97 5.34
N SER A 66 8.38 -8.86 4.67
CA SER A 66 9.07 -8.50 3.43
C SER A 66 10.45 -7.91 3.74
N ILE A 67 11.46 -8.40 3.04
CA ILE A 67 12.88 -8.04 3.17
C ILE A 67 13.28 -7.17 1.98
N SER A 68 12.86 -7.55 0.78
CA SER A 68 13.16 -6.85 -0.46
C SER A 68 11.89 -6.24 -1.07
N PRO A 69 12.00 -5.19 -1.90
CA PRO A 69 10.85 -4.68 -2.61
C PRO A 69 10.42 -5.65 -3.70
N ALA A 70 9.11 -5.83 -3.86
CA ALA A 70 8.53 -6.66 -4.90
C ALA A 70 7.73 -5.80 -5.88
N LEU A 71 7.84 -6.14 -7.17
CA LEU A 71 7.13 -5.45 -8.25
C LEU A 71 6.03 -6.34 -8.80
N CYS A 72 4.81 -5.84 -8.81
CA CYS A 72 3.69 -6.44 -9.53
C CYS A 72 2.94 -5.35 -10.32
N TYR A 73 1.98 -5.74 -11.15
CA TYR A 73 1.15 -4.77 -11.85
C TYR A 73 -0.27 -5.27 -12.02
N VAL A 74 -1.18 -4.31 -12.13
CA VAL A 74 -2.59 -4.55 -12.46
C VAL A 74 -3.02 -3.63 -13.60
N THR A 75 -4.14 -3.97 -14.23
CA THR A 75 -4.77 -3.11 -15.24
C THR A 75 -6.16 -2.73 -14.74
N HIS A 76 -6.44 -1.43 -14.65
CA HIS A 76 -7.72 -0.92 -14.19
C HIS A 76 -8.10 0.36 -14.96
N GLY A 77 -9.33 0.42 -15.48
CA GLY A 77 -9.83 1.61 -16.19
C GLY A 77 -8.96 2.06 -17.37
N GLY A 78 -8.35 1.11 -18.11
CA GLY A 78 -7.43 1.43 -19.21
C GLY A 78 -6.05 1.95 -18.79
N THR A 79 -5.74 1.93 -17.49
CA THR A 79 -4.45 2.33 -16.92
C THR A 79 -3.69 1.10 -16.43
N LYS A 80 -2.39 1.03 -16.72
CA LYS A 80 -1.48 0.07 -16.11
C LYS A 80 -0.91 0.66 -14.82
N ILE A 81 -1.14 0.00 -13.70
CA ILE A 81 -0.64 0.41 -12.39
C ILE A 81 0.44 -0.56 -11.97
N ASN A 82 1.69 -0.10 -11.95
CA ASN A 82 2.81 -0.82 -11.38
C ASN A 82 2.84 -0.56 -9.87
N ILE A 83 2.82 -1.63 -9.09
CA ILE A 83 2.79 -1.58 -7.63
C ILE A 83 4.14 -2.07 -7.12
N ILE A 84 4.82 -1.23 -6.35
CA ILE A 84 6.05 -1.56 -5.65
C ILE A 84 5.67 -1.80 -4.19
N ASP A 85 5.60 -3.07 -3.79
CA ASP A 85 5.40 -3.48 -2.41
C ASP A 85 6.74 -3.38 -1.67
N THR A 86 6.85 -2.53 -0.65
CA THR A 86 8.12 -2.27 0.04
C THR A 86 8.16 -2.90 1.44
N PRO A 87 9.36 -3.21 1.95
CA PRO A 87 9.54 -3.61 3.34
C PRO A 87 8.96 -2.59 4.35
N GLY A 88 8.48 -3.09 5.50
CA GLY A 88 7.96 -2.25 6.59
C GLY A 88 8.86 -2.14 7.82
N TYR A 89 9.91 -2.95 7.89
CA TYR A 89 10.87 -2.93 8.99
C TYR A 89 11.91 -1.83 8.78
N ALA A 90 12.31 -1.17 9.86
CA ALA A 90 13.19 -0.01 9.78
C ALA A 90 14.60 -0.36 9.32
N GLU A 91 15.02 -1.59 9.55
CA GLU A 91 16.27 -2.21 9.14
C GLU A 91 16.38 -2.26 7.61
N PHE A 92 15.26 -2.38 6.89
CA PHE A 92 15.20 -2.42 5.42
C PHE A 92 14.85 -1.07 4.79
N TYR A 93 15.01 0.02 5.54
CA TYR A 93 14.74 1.36 5.01
C TYR A 93 15.57 1.69 3.76
N SER A 94 16.80 1.15 3.64
CA SER A 94 17.64 1.29 2.45
C SER A 94 17.00 0.70 1.19
N GLU A 95 16.13 -0.30 1.34
CA GLU A 95 15.39 -0.93 0.23
C GLU A 95 14.18 -0.09 -0.18
N VAL A 96 13.54 0.61 0.76
CA VAL A 96 12.38 1.46 0.49
C VAL A 96 12.76 2.72 -0.28
N VAL A 97 13.90 3.33 0.03
CA VAL A 97 14.29 4.63 -0.55
C VAL A 97 14.37 4.58 -2.08
N PRO A 98 15.07 3.62 -2.74
CA PRO A 98 15.11 3.51 -4.19
C PRO A 98 13.73 3.37 -4.85
N CYS A 99 12.77 2.69 -4.21
CA CYS A 99 11.40 2.56 -4.72
C CYS A 99 10.72 3.93 -4.89
N LEU A 100 11.00 4.86 -3.97
CA LEU A 100 10.51 6.24 -4.06
C LEU A 100 11.18 7.05 -5.19
N TRP A 101 12.29 6.60 -5.77
CA TRP A 101 12.88 7.29 -6.94
C TRP A 101 12.13 6.99 -8.22
N VAL A 102 11.51 5.82 -8.30
CA VAL A 102 10.88 5.30 -9.52
C VAL A 102 9.34 5.34 -9.46
N ALA A 103 8.77 5.66 -8.30
CA ALA A 103 7.34 5.84 -8.12
C ALA A 103 6.89 7.25 -8.54
N ASP A 104 5.68 7.33 -9.11
CA ASP A 104 4.98 8.59 -9.37
C ASP A 104 4.20 9.06 -8.12
N THR A 105 3.85 8.13 -7.22
CA THR A 105 3.05 8.41 -6.02
C THR A 105 3.40 7.42 -4.91
N ALA A 106 3.50 7.91 -3.67
CA ALA A 106 3.62 7.06 -2.50
C ALA A 106 2.22 6.82 -1.89
N VAL A 107 1.87 5.56 -1.65
CA VAL A 107 0.67 5.18 -0.91
C VAL A 107 1.10 4.83 0.51
N LEU A 108 0.84 5.74 1.44
CA LEU A 108 1.17 5.59 2.86
C LEU A 108 0.06 4.80 3.58
N LEU A 109 0.33 3.54 3.89
CA LEU A 109 -0.58 2.71 4.67
C LEU A 109 -0.40 3.00 6.17
N LEU A 110 -1.53 3.22 6.84
CA LEU A 110 -1.62 3.43 8.29
C LEU A 110 -2.52 2.36 8.88
N ASP A 111 -2.00 1.63 9.87
CA ASP A 111 -2.83 0.73 10.67
C ASP A 111 -3.86 1.55 11.46
N GLY A 112 -5.14 1.18 11.41
CA GLY A 112 -6.22 1.87 12.11
C GLY A 112 -6.13 1.79 13.64
N VAL A 113 -5.37 0.86 14.19
CA VAL A 113 -5.09 0.74 15.63
C VAL A 113 -3.89 1.60 16.03
N ALA A 114 -2.78 1.47 15.30
CA ALA A 114 -1.51 2.13 15.67
C ALA A 114 -1.39 3.57 15.16
N GLY A 115 -1.94 3.88 13.98
CA GLY A 115 -1.76 5.16 13.31
C GLY A 115 -0.33 5.38 12.79
N VAL A 116 0.16 6.62 12.89
CA VAL A 116 1.52 6.99 12.47
C VAL A 116 2.56 6.48 13.46
N GLU A 117 3.47 5.66 12.95
CA GLU A 117 4.63 5.13 13.69
C GLU A 117 5.94 5.82 13.26
N VAL A 118 7.02 5.55 14.01
CA VAL A 118 8.36 6.09 13.72
C VAL A 118 8.82 5.78 12.28
N HIS A 119 8.58 4.56 11.80
CA HIS A 119 8.94 4.18 10.43
C HIS A 119 8.05 4.89 9.40
N SER A 120 6.73 5.00 9.65
CA SER A 120 5.80 5.76 8.81
C SER A 120 6.28 7.20 8.60
N ARG A 121 6.79 7.85 9.67
CA ARG A 121 7.37 9.20 9.59
C ARG A 121 8.61 9.25 8.70
N LYS A 122 9.53 8.29 8.83
CA LYS A 122 10.76 8.26 8.02
C LYS A 122 10.47 8.10 6.53
N VAL A 123 9.56 7.20 6.15
CA VAL A 123 9.20 6.97 4.75
C VAL A 123 8.38 8.14 4.18
N TYR A 124 7.49 8.74 4.98
CA TYR A 124 6.76 9.95 4.59
C TYR A 124 7.71 11.12 4.30
N SER A 125 8.66 11.40 5.21
CA SER A 125 9.64 12.47 5.01
C SER A 125 10.51 12.22 3.78
N ALA A 126 10.86 10.96 3.49
CA ALA A 126 11.57 10.61 2.27
C ALA A 126 10.73 10.88 1.01
N ALA A 127 9.44 10.51 1.02
CA ALA A 127 8.55 10.76 -0.11
C ALA A 127 8.34 12.26 -0.36
N VAL A 128 8.04 13.03 0.70
CA VAL A 128 7.83 14.48 0.61
C VAL A 128 9.13 15.22 0.24
N GLY A 129 10.28 14.81 0.77
CA GLY A 129 11.58 15.38 0.38
C GLY A 129 11.89 15.22 -1.11
N ARG A 130 11.27 14.23 -1.76
CA ARG A 130 11.34 13.97 -3.20
C ARG A 130 10.23 14.63 -4.01
N LYS A 131 9.35 15.38 -3.34
CA LYS A 131 8.15 16.00 -3.93
C LYS A 131 7.18 14.99 -4.54
N LEU A 132 7.15 13.77 -4.03
CA LEU A 132 6.15 12.79 -4.44
C LEU A 132 4.79 13.17 -3.85
N PRO A 133 3.71 13.11 -4.64
CA PRO A 133 2.36 13.02 -4.10
C PRO A 133 2.24 11.85 -3.13
N VAL A 134 1.56 12.06 -2.01
CA VAL A 134 1.31 11.03 -0.99
C VAL A 134 -0.19 10.86 -0.82
N VAL A 135 -0.67 9.63 -0.99
CA VAL A 135 -2.04 9.22 -0.66
C VAL A 135 -1.97 8.37 0.59
N ALA A 136 -2.73 8.73 1.63
CA ALA A 136 -2.81 7.92 2.84
C ALA A 136 -3.99 6.94 2.76
N MET A 137 -3.79 5.71 3.22
CA MET A 137 -4.83 4.69 3.32
C MET A 137 -4.83 4.11 4.73
N VAL A 138 -5.96 4.22 5.44
CA VAL A 138 -6.13 3.58 6.75
C VAL A 138 -6.60 2.15 6.54
N THR A 139 -5.86 1.19 7.07
CA THR A 139 -6.13 -0.25 6.96
C THR A 139 -6.60 -0.82 8.30
N LYS A 140 -7.06 -2.08 8.31
CA LYS A 140 -7.45 -2.82 9.52
C LYS A 140 -8.57 -2.15 10.35
N LEU A 141 -9.50 -1.47 9.69
CA LEU A 141 -10.66 -0.85 10.33
C LEU A 141 -11.66 -1.87 10.89
N ASP A 142 -11.46 -3.16 10.59
CA ASP A 142 -12.20 -4.31 11.11
C ASP A 142 -11.65 -4.82 12.45
N LYS A 143 -10.47 -4.35 12.90
CA LYS A 143 -9.83 -4.84 14.13
C LYS A 143 -10.37 -4.15 15.37
N GLU A 144 -10.34 -4.89 16.49
CA GLU A 144 -10.61 -4.34 17.82
C GLU A 144 -9.66 -3.16 18.11
N HIS A 145 -10.20 -2.11 18.73
CA HIS A 145 -9.51 -0.84 19.03
C HIS A 145 -9.09 -0.02 17.81
N SER A 146 -9.52 -0.40 16.60
CA SER A 146 -9.27 0.42 15.41
C SER A 146 -10.12 1.68 15.44
N SER A 147 -9.51 2.80 15.04
CA SER A 147 -10.18 4.10 14.96
C SER A 147 -9.66 4.89 13.78
N PHE A 148 -10.51 5.04 12.77
CA PHE A 148 -10.21 5.85 11.60
C PHE A 148 -9.84 7.30 11.97
N ASP A 149 -10.61 7.91 12.87
CA ASP A 149 -10.37 9.30 13.26
C ASP A 149 -9.05 9.48 14.00
N LYS A 150 -8.69 8.59 14.92
CA LYS A 150 -7.38 8.63 15.60
C LYS A 150 -6.24 8.40 14.62
N ALA A 151 -6.39 7.45 13.68
CA ALA A 151 -5.40 7.19 12.65
C ALA A 151 -5.20 8.42 11.74
N VAL A 152 -6.27 9.08 11.32
CA VAL A 152 -6.20 10.32 10.52
C VAL A 152 -5.63 11.47 11.34
N GLU A 153 -6.03 11.64 12.60
CA GLU A 153 -5.49 12.67 13.49
C GLU A 153 -3.97 12.51 13.68
N SER A 154 -3.49 11.26 13.77
CA SER A 154 -2.06 10.97 13.90
C SER A 154 -1.22 11.45 12.71
N LEU A 155 -1.82 11.65 11.52
CA LEU A 155 -1.14 12.26 10.36
C LEU A 155 -0.69 13.70 10.64
N SER A 156 -1.34 14.43 11.54
CA SER A 156 -0.92 15.77 11.94
C SER A 156 0.48 15.80 12.57
N THR A 157 0.95 14.66 13.07
CA THR A 157 2.30 14.52 13.63
C THR A 157 3.38 14.50 12.55
N LEU A 158 3.00 14.30 11.28
CA LEU A 158 3.90 14.31 10.13
C LEU A 158 4.18 15.75 9.68
N PRO A 159 5.45 16.11 9.43
CA PRO A 159 5.83 17.49 9.14
C PRO A 159 5.17 17.99 7.85
N GLY A 160 4.47 19.12 7.95
CA GLY A 160 3.80 19.76 6.81
C GLY A 160 2.59 18.99 6.25
N CYS A 161 2.17 17.90 6.90
CA CYS A 161 1.03 17.12 6.45
C CYS A 161 -0.28 17.87 6.73
N LYS A 162 -1.09 18.05 5.69
CA LYS A 162 -2.47 18.53 5.77
C LYS A 162 -3.38 17.49 5.16
N ALA A 163 -3.75 16.49 5.95
CA ALA A 163 -4.59 15.40 5.50
C ALA A 163 -6.01 15.89 5.19
N VAL A 164 -6.54 15.46 4.04
CA VAL A 164 -7.93 15.71 3.62
C VAL A 164 -8.61 14.35 3.48
N ARG A 165 -9.74 14.18 4.15
CA ARG A 165 -10.54 12.96 4.05
C ARG A 165 -11.32 13.00 2.74
N VAL A 166 -11.12 11.99 1.89
CA VAL A 166 -11.91 11.78 0.66
C VAL A 166 -12.93 10.65 0.81
N GLN A 167 -12.77 9.82 1.84
CA GLN A 167 -13.67 8.72 2.18
C GLN A 167 -13.88 8.65 3.69
N LEU A 168 -15.05 8.15 4.11
CA LEU A 168 -15.37 7.86 5.51
C LEU A 168 -15.82 6.40 5.67
N PRO A 169 -15.42 5.70 6.75
CA PRO A 169 -15.91 4.35 7.01
C PRO A 169 -17.36 4.35 7.49
N ILE A 170 -18.08 3.29 7.14
CA ILE A 170 -19.42 2.97 7.68
C ILE A 170 -19.25 1.88 8.73
N GLY A 171 -19.51 2.25 9.99
CA GLY A 171 -19.27 1.39 11.15
C GLY A 171 -17.78 1.36 11.56
N SER A 172 -17.49 0.58 12.59
CA SER A 172 -16.15 0.43 13.17
C SER A 172 -15.94 -1.00 13.64
N GLU A 173 -14.69 -1.47 13.62
CA GLU A 173 -14.30 -2.80 14.10
C GLU A 173 -15.14 -3.89 13.40
N GLU A 174 -15.71 -4.84 14.14
CA GLU A 174 -16.57 -5.91 13.59
C GLU A 174 -17.81 -5.39 12.84
N ASN A 175 -18.20 -4.13 13.07
CA ASN A 175 -19.30 -3.47 12.37
C ASN A 175 -18.87 -2.67 11.14
N PHE A 176 -17.59 -2.66 10.78
CA PHE A 176 -17.11 -2.04 9.55
C PHE A 176 -17.69 -2.77 8.33
N ARG A 177 -18.48 -2.05 7.51
CA ARG A 177 -19.23 -2.64 6.39
C ARG A 177 -19.01 -1.98 5.04
N GLY A 178 -18.23 -0.90 5.00
CA GLY A 178 -17.94 -0.20 3.76
C GLY A 178 -17.44 1.22 4.00
N VAL A 179 -17.45 2.01 2.92
CA VAL A 179 -17.01 3.40 2.92
C VAL A 179 -18.01 4.27 2.17
N VAL A 180 -18.11 5.54 2.58
CA VAL A 180 -18.80 6.61 1.88
C VAL A 180 -17.76 7.41 1.11
N ASP A 181 -18.01 7.64 -0.18
CA ASP A 181 -17.24 8.56 -1.01
C ASP A 181 -17.72 10.00 -0.76
N LEU A 182 -16.77 10.92 -0.53
CA LEU A 182 -17.06 12.33 -0.26
C LEU A 182 -16.83 13.24 -1.48
N LEU A 183 -16.37 12.68 -2.61
CA LEU A 183 -16.07 13.41 -3.85
C LEU A 183 -17.29 13.61 -4.76
#